data_AF-A0A6J4YSU8-F1
#
_entry.id   AF-A0A6J4YSU8-F1
#
_cell.length_a   1.000
_cell.length_b   1.000
_cell.length_c   1.000
_cell.angle_alpha   90.00
_cell.angle_beta   90.00
_cell.angle_gamma   90.00
#
_symmetry.space_group_name_H-M   'P 1'
#
loop_
_entity.id
_entity.type
_entity.pdbx_description
1 polymer ?
#
loop_
_entity_poly.entity_id
_entity_poly.type
_entity_poly.pdbx_seq_one_letter_code
_entity_poly.pdbx_strand_id
1 'polypeptide(L)'
;MAGFGGGVIVSAINFPYKTIFEKQEITAKLFIDIDTGKIYVITLLLFTVVIAPVVEELLLRAGIYRIIKNKFDATWGYIVTALIFSIMHTPSIPQAIKFILSSLILTYIYEKTNSVETSILAHSLWNMTFFASIYFYDAGLISQ
;
A
#
# COMPACT_ATOMS: atom_id res chain seq x y z
N MET A 1 22.11 -19.04 14.52
CA MET A 1 21.13 -19.53 13.52
C MET A 1 19.76 -19.00 13.91
N ALA A 2 19.36 -17.83 13.41
CA ALA A 2 17.98 -17.39 13.56
C ALA A 2 17.17 -18.06 12.44
N GLY A 3 16.20 -18.89 12.80
CA GLY A 3 15.36 -19.59 11.83
C GLY A 3 14.59 -18.63 10.93
N PHE A 4 14.13 -19.15 9.79
CA PHE A 4 13.36 -18.48 8.73
C PHE A 4 12.33 -17.45 9.22
N GLY A 5 11.65 -17.70 10.35
CA GLY A 5 10.69 -16.74 10.95
C GLY A 5 11.31 -15.53 11.67
N GLY A 6 12.52 -15.69 12.22
CA GLY A 6 13.24 -14.61 12.91
C GLY A 6 13.71 -13.52 11.95
N GLY A 7 14.18 -13.90 10.77
CA GLY A 7 14.65 -12.94 9.76
C GLY A 7 13.53 -12.06 9.19
N VAL A 8 12.35 -12.63 8.95
CA VAL A 8 11.18 -11.91 8.40
C VAL A 8 10.60 -10.93 9.41
N ILE A 9 10.45 -11.35 10.67
CA ILE A 9 9.94 -10.49 11.75
C ILE A 9 10.94 -9.35 12.03
N VAL A 10 12.24 -9.66 12.08
CA VAL A 10 13.28 -8.65 12.27
C VAL A 10 13.29 -7.64 11.11
N SER A 11 13.13 -8.08 9.86
CA SER A 11 13.05 -7.16 8.71
C SER A 11 11.76 -6.33 8.69
N ALA A 12 10.62 -6.91 9.04
CA ALA A 12 9.33 -6.20 9.09
C ALA A 12 9.26 -5.17 10.22
N ILE A 13 9.96 -5.41 11.35
CA ILE A 13 10.09 -4.45 12.45
C ILE A 13 11.16 -3.40 12.15
N ASN A 14 12.29 -3.81 11.57
CA ASN A 14 13.39 -2.91 11.27
C ASN A 14 13.10 -1.98 10.09
N PHE A 15 12.22 -2.37 9.16
CA PHE A 15 11.84 -1.53 8.02
C PHE A 15 11.21 -0.19 8.46
N PRO A 16 10.12 -0.15 9.27
CA PRO A 16 9.59 1.10 9.80
C PRO A 16 10.57 1.76 10.76
N TYR A 17 11.30 0.99 11.59
CA TYR A 17 12.27 1.56 12.54
C TYR A 17 13.39 2.34 11.83
N LYS A 18 14.04 1.76 10.81
CA LYS A 18 15.12 2.43 10.06
C LYS A 18 14.63 3.58 9.21
N THR A 19 13.44 3.44 8.63
CA THR A 19 12.83 4.51 7.80
C THR A 19 12.42 5.71 8.65
N ILE A 20 11.92 5.49 9.87
CA ILE A 20 11.44 6.55 10.77
C ILE A 20 12.58 7.18 11.58
N PHE A 21 13.53 6.37 12.08
CA PHE A 21 14.53 6.83 13.04
C PHE A 21 15.94 7.04 12.45
N GLU A 22 16.31 6.38 11.35
CA GLU A 22 17.67 6.46 10.79
C GLU A 22 17.81 7.36 9.55
N LYS A 23 16.71 7.92 9.01
CA LYS A 23 16.71 8.81 7.81
C LYS A 23 17.60 8.28 6.66
N GLN A 24 17.62 6.97 6.45
CA GLN A 24 18.38 6.40 5.33
C GLN A 24 17.64 6.68 4.02
N GLU A 25 18.27 7.38 3.08
CA GLU A 25 17.75 7.50 1.72
C GLU A 25 17.66 6.09 1.12
N ILE A 26 16.43 5.67 0.87
CA ILE A 26 16.11 4.39 0.26
C ILE A 26 16.63 4.43 -1.18
N THR A 27 17.84 3.92 -1.41
CA THR A 27 18.42 3.82 -2.76
C THR A 27 18.13 2.46 -3.35
N ALA A 28 17.68 2.42 -4.61
CA ALA A 28 17.35 1.20 -5.35
C ALA A 28 18.47 0.14 -5.37
N LYS A 29 19.73 0.53 -5.13
CA LYS A 29 20.87 -0.38 -4.99
C LYS A 29 20.84 -1.28 -3.75
N LEU A 30 20.04 -0.96 -2.73
CA LEU A 30 19.86 -1.80 -1.55
C LEU A 30 18.91 -2.98 -1.80
N PHE A 31 18.23 -3.01 -2.97
CA PHE A 31 17.10 -3.89 -3.26
C PHE A 31 17.45 -5.14 -4.09
N ILE A 32 18.65 -5.19 -4.70
CA ILE A 32 19.03 -6.24 -5.66
C ILE A 32 20.40 -6.82 -5.31
N ASP A 33 20.47 -7.54 -4.19
CA ASP A 33 21.47 -8.58 -3.99
C ASP A 33 20.76 -9.92 -4.20
N ILE A 34 21.21 -10.80 -5.08
CA ILE A 34 20.36 -11.86 -5.66
C ILE A 34 20.06 -13.00 -4.67
N ASP A 35 20.83 -13.09 -3.57
CA ASP A 35 20.65 -14.11 -2.54
C ASP A 35 19.89 -13.60 -1.30
N THR A 36 20.10 -12.34 -0.89
CA THR A 36 19.38 -11.68 0.22
C THR A 36 18.14 -10.89 -0.27
N GLY A 37 18.22 -10.34 -1.47
CA GLY A 37 17.23 -9.51 -2.14
C GLY A 37 16.05 -10.26 -2.72
N LYS A 38 16.16 -11.55 -3.08
CA LYS A 38 14.97 -12.35 -3.46
C LYS A 38 13.96 -12.46 -2.32
N ILE A 39 14.44 -12.79 -1.12
CA ILE A 39 13.59 -12.88 0.08
C ILE A 39 12.98 -11.52 0.40
N TYR A 40 13.76 -10.46 0.27
CA TYR A 40 13.30 -9.09 0.51
C TYR A 40 12.24 -8.62 -0.49
N VAL A 41 12.47 -8.85 -1.80
CA VAL A 41 11.51 -8.54 -2.88
C VAL A 41 10.21 -9.33 -2.70
N ILE A 42 10.29 -10.62 -2.36
CA ILE A 42 9.09 -11.43 -2.04
C ILE A 42 8.36 -10.88 -0.82
N THR A 43 9.09 -10.47 0.21
CA THR A 43 8.49 -9.89 1.43
C THR A 43 7.79 -8.57 1.13
N LEU A 44 8.42 -7.67 0.37
CA LEU A 44 7.81 -6.42 -0.07
C LEU A 44 6.58 -6.67 -0.94
N LEU A 45 6.67 -7.59 -1.91
CA LEU A 45 5.55 -7.97 -2.75
C LEU A 45 4.36 -8.44 -1.90
N LEU A 46 4.58 -9.37 -0.98
CA LEU A 46 3.53 -9.87 -0.08
C LEU A 46 2.95 -8.76 0.78
N PHE A 47 3.78 -7.86 1.31
CA PHE A 47 3.30 -6.77 2.13
C PHE A 47 2.48 -5.76 1.31
N THR A 48 3.02 -5.25 0.20
CA THR A 48 2.40 -4.23 -0.65
C THR A 48 1.17 -4.73 -1.41
N VAL A 49 1.15 -5.99 -1.83
CA VAL A 49 0.08 -6.53 -2.68
C VAL A 49 -0.97 -7.28 -1.87
N VAL A 50 -0.65 -7.79 -0.68
CA VAL A 50 -1.60 -8.61 0.11
C VAL A 50 -1.89 -7.97 1.46
N ILE A 51 -0.88 -7.81 2.31
CA ILE A 51 -1.10 -7.43 3.70
C ILE A 51 -1.61 -5.99 3.83
N ALA A 52 -0.95 -5.04 3.17
CA ALA A 52 -1.32 -3.63 3.23
C ALA A 52 -2.74 -3.39 2.67
N PRO A 53 -3.11 -3.88 1.47
CA PRO A 53 -4.48 -3.75 0.97
C PRO A 53 -5.52 -4.33 1.93
N VAL A 54 -5.29 -5.51 2.52
CA VAL A 54 -6.24 -6.10 3.49
C VAL A 54 -6.45 -5.16 4.69
N VAL A 55 -5.37 -4.69 5.30
CA VAL A 55 -5.44 -3.82 6.48
C VAL A 55 -6.07 -2.47 6.15
N GLU A 56 -5.63 -1.85 5.07
CA GLU A 56 -6.10 -0.53 4.64
C GLU A 56 -7.57 -0.55 4.24
N GLU A 57 -8.02 -1.55 3.48
CA GLU A 57 -9.42 -1.67 3.10
C GLU A 57 -10.33 -1.97 4.30
N LEU A 58 -9.90 -2.82 5.24
CA LEU A 58 -10.66 -3.06 6.47
C LEU A 58 -10.80 -1.78 7.30
N LEU A 59 -9.70 -1.05 7.51
CA LEU A 59 -9.70 0.19 8.27
C LEU A 59 -10.56 1.27 7.61
N LEU A 60 -10.36 1.47 6.30
CA LEU A 60 -10.93 2.62 5.59
C LEU A 60 -12.35 2.35 5.10
N ARG A 61 -12.67 1.15 4.60
CA ARG A 61 -13.98 0.87 3.97
C ARG A 61 -14.94 0.26 4.98
N ALA A 62 -14.54 -0.84 5.61
CA ALA A 62 -15.35 -1.49 6.63
C ALA A 62 -15.45 -0.66 7.92
N GLY A 63 -14.41 0.12 8.24
CA GLY A 63 -14.38 1.04 9.38
C GLY A 63 -14.82 2.47 9.04
N ILE A 64 -13.87 3.33 8.67
CA ILE A 64 -14.04 4.78 8.60
C ILE A 64 -15.17 5.19 7.66
N TYR A 65 -15.16 4.74 6.41
CA TYR A 65 -16.17 5.08 5.40
C TYR A 65 -17.57 4.72 5.89
N ARG A 66 -17.76 3.48 6.38
CA ARG A 66 -19.05 3.00 6.90
C ARG A 66 -19.55 3.84 8.07
N ILE A 67 -18.67 4.20 9.01
CA ILE A 67 -19.01 5.05 10.17
C ILE A 67 -19.45 6.44 9.71
N ILE A 68 -18.66 7.09 8.85
CA ILE A 68 -18.95 8.45 8.36
C ILE A 68 -20.22 8.47 7.52
N LYS A 69 -20.40 7.48 6.63
CA LYS A 69 -21.61 7.35 5.81
C LYS A 69 -22.87 7.21 6.66
N ASN A 70 -22.83 6.38 7.71
CA ASN A 70 -23.99 6.16 8.58
C ASN A 70 -24.31 7.38 9.45
N LYS A 71 -23.31 8.19 9.82
CA LYS A 71 -23.48 9.39 10.65
C LYS A 71 -23.89 10.62 9.83
N PHE A 72 -23.41 10.71 8.60
CA PHE A 72 -23.66 11.83 7.69
C PHE A 72 -24.27 11.29 6.39
N ASP A 73 -23.49 11.17 5.34
CA ASP A 73 -23.89 10.58 4.06
C ASP A 73 -22.70 9.99 3.31
N ALA A 74 -22.96 9.38 2.16
CA ALA A 74 -21.91 8.80 1.33
C ALA A 74 -20.87 9.83 0.90
N THR A 75 -21.29 11.07 0.59
CA THR A 75 -20.42 12.17 0.12
C THR A 75 -19.32 12.46 1.14
N TRP A 76 -19.68 12.63 2.41
CA TRP A 76 -18.70 12.81 3.48
C TRP A 76 -17.82 11.57 3.68
N GLY A 77 -18.41 10.38 3.51
CA GLY A 77 -17.65 9.12 3.50
C GLY A 77 -16.53 9.14 2.45
N TYR A 78 -16.82 9.52 1.21
CA TYR A 78 -15.81 9.61 0.14
C TYR A 78 -14.71 10.62 0.48
N ILE A 79 -15.09 11.83 0.89
CA ILE A 79 -14.15 12.93 1.16
C ILE A 79 -13.20 12.55 2.29
N VAL A 80 -13.74 12.15 3.45
CA VAL A 80 -12.93 11.86 4.64
C VAL A 80 -11.99 10.67 4.39
N THR A 81 -12.51 9.60 3.78
CA THR A 81 -11.71 8.40 3.52
C THR A 81 -10.58 8.69 2.53
N ALA A 82 -10.84 9.47 1.48
CA ALA A 82 -9.82 9.83 0.49
C ALA A 82 -8.72 10.74 1.06
N LEU A 83 -9.08 11.69 1.93
CA LEU A 83 -8.10 12.54 2.60
C LEU A 83 -7.22 11.74 3.56
N ILE A 84 -7.81 10.87 4.39
CA ILE A 84 -7.06 10.01 5.31
C ILE A 84 -6.12 9.09 4.53
N PHE A 85 -6.62 8.42 3.49
CA PHE A 85 -5.79 7.54 2.65
C PHE A 85 -4.60 8.31 2.06
N SER A 86 -4.83 9.49 1.49
CA SER A 86 -3.77 10.31 0.92
C SER A 86 -2.72 10.74 1.95
N ILE A 87 -3.15 11.17 3.14
CA ILE A 87 -2.23 11.62 4.20
C ILE A 87 -1.38 10.45 4.72
N MET A 88 -1.95 9.24 4.81
CA MET A 88 -1.21 8.03 5.19
C MET A 88 -0.11 7.66 4.19
N HIS A 89 -0.24 8.07 2.93
CA HIS A 89 0.68 7.67 1.85
C HIS A 89 1.76 8.71 1.54
N THR A 90 1.43 10.01 1.58
CA THR A 90 2.39 11.02 1.14
C THR A 90 2.15 12.40 1.76
N PRO A 91 3.23 13.09 2.16
CA PRO A 91 3.17 14.53 2.48
C PRO A 91 3.25 15.43 1.23
N SER A 92 3.52 14.86 0.04
CA SER A 92 3.70 15.62 -1.20
C SER A 92 2.35 15.96 -1.84
N ILE A 93 2.02 17.25 -1.95
CA ILE A 93 0.75 17.72 -2.53
C ILE A 93 0.53 17.19 -3.97
N PRO A 94 1.51 17.22 -4.89
CA PRO A 94 1.32 16.66 -6.23
C PRO A 94 1.01 15.16 -6.23
N GLN A 95 1.61 14.39 -5.32
CA GLN A 95 1.34 12.95 -5.21
C GLN A 95 0.02 12.67 -4.49
N ALA A 96 -0.38 13.53 -3.56
CA ALA A 96 -1.62 13.41 -2.81
C ALA A 96 -2.84 13.29 -3.74
N ILE A 97 -2.87 14.04 -4.84
CA ILE A 97 -3.94 13.96 -5.85
C ILE A 97 -4.10 12.53 -6.38
N LYS A 98 -3.01 11.81 -6.64
CA LYS A 98 -3.05 10.42 -7.14
C LYS A 98 -3.69 9.49 -6.10
N PHE A 99 -3.29 9.62 -4.84
CA PHE A 99 -3.84 8.82 -3.75
C PHE A 99 -5.30 9.14 -3.47
N ILE A 100 -5.69 10.43 -3.49
CA ILE A 100 -7.10 10.85 -3.39
C ILE A 100 -7.93 10.17 -4.48
N LEU A 101 -7.51 10.25 -5.74
CA LEU A 101 -8.23 9.64 -6.86
C LEU A 101 -8.33 8.12 -6.69
N SER A 102 -7.25 7.44 -6.33
CA SER A 102 -7.28 5.99 -6.10
C SER A 102 -8.22 5.60 -4.96
N SER A 103 -8.23 6.36 -3.86
CA SER A 103 -9.15 6.11 -2.76
C SER A 103 -10.60 6.35 -3.16
N LEU A 104 -10.90 7.38 -3.96
CA LEU A 104 -12.26 7.62 -4.45
C LEU A 104 -12.76 6.45 -5.30
N ILE A 105 -11.91 5.90 -6.18
CA ILE A 105 -12.25 4.74 -7.02
C ILE A 105 -12.51 3.50 -6.16
N LEU A 106 -11.64 3.21 -5.20
CA LEU A 106 -11.79 2.05 -4.31
C LEU A 106 -13.00 2.19 -3.39
N THR A 107 -13.26 3.37 -2.84
CA THR A 107 -14.49 3.66 -2.08
C THR A 107 -15.72 3.50 -2.96
N TYR A 108 -15.65 3.88 -4.24
CA TYR A 108 -16.73 3.66 -5.19
C TYR A 108 -16.99 2.17 -5.45
N ILE A 109 -15.94 1.38 -5.64
CA ILE A 109 -16.04 -0.08 -5.78
C ILE A 109 -16.71 -0.67 -4.54
N TYR A 110 -16.24 -0.33 -3.34
CA TYR A 110 -16.86 -0.78 -2.10
C TYR A 110 -18.32 -0.36 -1.98
N GLU A 111 -18.66 0.90 -2.28
CA GLU A 111 -20.03 1.42 -2.18
C GLU A 111 -21.00 0.72 -3.13
N LYS A 112 -20.53 0.37 -4.34
CA LYS A 112 -21.34 -0.33 -5.34
C LYS A 112 -21.48 -1.83 -5.07
N THR A 113 -20.45 -2.45 -4.52
CA THR A 113 -20.40 -3.90 -4.31
C THR A 113 -20.83 -4.31 -2.91
N ASN A 114 -20.79 -3.38 -1.95
CA ASN A 114 -20.94 -3.60 -0.52
C ASN A 114 -20.04 -4.74 0.02
N SER A 115 -18.88 -4.97 -0.61
CA SER A 115 -17.93 -6.03 -0.28
C SER A 115 -16.54 -5.42 -0.07
N VAL A 116 -15.97 -5.65 1.11
CA VAL A 116 -14.59 -5.24 1.40
C VAL A 116 -13.60 -6.11 0.64
N GLU A 117 -13.93 -7.38 0.42
CA GLU A 117 -13.14 -8.34 -0.34
C GLU A 117 -12.96 -7.88 -1.79
N THR A 118 -14.03 -7.36 -2.42
CA THR A 118 -13.94 -6.82 -3.78
C THR A 118 -13.02 -5.60 -3.85
N SER A 119 -13.08 -4.72 -2.83
CA SER A 119 -12.16 -3.58 -2.73
C SER A 119 -10.71 -4.02 -2.49
N ILE A 120 -10.49 -5.03 -1.64
CA ILE A 120 -9.18 -5.64 -1.39
C ILE A 120 -8.59 -6.18 -2.68
N LEU A 121 -9.36 -6.94 -3.47
CA LEU A 121 -8.89 -7.48 -4.73
C LEU A 121 -8.54 -6.38 -5.73
N ALA A 122 -9.39 -5.36 -5.87
CA ALA A 122 -9.13 -4.22 -6.74
C ALA A 122 -7.86 -3.46 -6.34
N HIS A 123 -7.68 -3.20 -5.05
CA HIS A 123 -6.49 -2.53 -4.52
C HIS A 123 -5.22 -3.39 -4.67
N SER A 124 -5.32 -4.68 -4.39
CA SER A 124 -4.21 -5.63 -4.57
C SER A 124 -3.75 -5.69 -6.03
N LEU A 125 -4.70 -5.74 -6.98
CA LEU A 125 -4.40 -5.72 -8.41
C LEU A 125 -3.75 -4.40 -8.83
N TRP A 126 -4.24 -3.27 -8.33
CA TRP A 126 -3.63 -1.97 -8.57
C TRP A 126 -2.19 -1.90 -8.04
N ASN A 127 -1.95 -2.39 -6.83
CA ASN A 127 -0.60 -2.42 -6.25
C ASN A 127 0.32 -3.38 -7.01
N MET A 128 -0.21 -4.50 -7.52
CA MET A 128 0.55 -5.43 -8.36
C MET A 128 1.00 -4.76 -9.67
N THR A 129 0.15 -3.98 -10.34
CA THR A 129 0.55 -3.30 -11.58
C THR A 129 1.64 -2.24 -11.32
N PHE A 130 1.53 -1.50 -10.22
CA PHE A 130 2.59 -0.57 -9.80
C PHE A 130 3.90 -1.31 -9.50
N PHE A 131 3.86 -2.38 -8.70
CA PHE A 131 5.05 -3.16 -8.39
C PHE A 131 5.70 -3.75 -9.65
N ALA A 132 4.90 -4.32 -10.56
CA ALA A 132 5.37 -4.85 -11.83
C ALA A 132 6.01 -3.75 -12.71
N SER A 133 5.42 -2.55 -12.76
CA SER A 133 5.99 -1.44 -13.52
C SER A 133 7.37 -1.02 -13.01
N ILE A 134 7.55 -0.97 -11.69
CA ILE A 134 8.84 -0.66 -11.06
C ILE A 134 9.85 -1.76 -11.38
N TYR A 135 9.46 -3.03 -11.23
CA TYR A 135 10.33 -4.17 -11.53
C TYR A 135 10.78 -4.20 -12.99
N PHE A 136 9.86 -4.02 -13.94
CA PHE A 136 10.20 -4.02 -15.37
C PHE A 136 11.07 -2.82 -15.77
N TYR A 137 10.86 -1.67 -15.14
CA TYR A 137 11.73 -0.50 -15.32
C TYR A 137 13.15 -0.79 -14.83
N ASP A 138 13.30 -1.30 -13.61
CA ASP A 138 14.61 -1.64 -13.03
C ASP A 138 15.32 -2.77 -13.82
N ALA A 139 14.56 -3.67 -14.43
CA ALA A 139 15.06 -4.71 -15.32
C ALA A 139 15.46 -4.18 -16.72
N GLY A 140 15.25 -2.90 -17.01
CA GLY A 140 15.56 -2.28 -18.30
C GLY A 140 14.62 -2.69 -19.44
N LEU A 141 13.43 -3.22 -19.12
CA LEU A 141 12.46 -3.72 -20.09
C LEU A 141 11.49 -2.64 -20.60
N ILE A 142 11.38 -1.51 -19.89
CA ILE A 142 10.58 -0.35 -20.29
C ILE A 142 11.37 0.95 -20.07
N SER A 143 11.27 1.91 -21.00
CA SER A 143 11.86 3.25 -20.88
C SER A 143 10.86 4.24 -20.26
N GLN A 144 11.35 5.37 -19.74
CA GLN A 144 10.50 6.50 -19.32
C GLN A 144 9.60 7.00 -20.46
#